data_AF-K2RWB8-F1
#
_entry.id   AF-K2RWB8-F1
#
_cell.length_a   1.000
_cell.length_b   1.000
_cell.length_c   1.000
_cell.angle_alpha   90.00
_cell.angle_beta   90.00
_cell.angle_gamma   90.00
#
_symmetry.space_group_name_H-M   'P 1'
#
loop_
_entity.id
_entity.type
_entity.pdbx_description
1 polymer ?
#
loop_
_entity_poly.entity_id
_entity_poly.type
_entity_poly.pdbx_seq_one_letter_code
_entity_poly.pdbx_strand_id
1 'polypeptide(L)'
;MIAAFITTRRDSGDREAPLPALPDFASFLRSAAKSIPPENLFAAYDLFRLTLTDPRVSGFFAEEEDAATLTELISHVNDLKQCPYNLRLVTLQLACNLFTSSLTRTHLLGHESFSAMLTHLLSASLLDDEHNNVRIAAASLAFNIAAANHRMRVEAGRDVLAESEQVEIVAALLEAIAAETENKEAVLALLNSLGLLVYCADMDSEVVDVCKAMDAKGTVMSKLDMCDKEEVVVEVGKVLLGKGLEM
;
A
#
# COMPACT_ATOMS: atom_id res chain seq x y z
N MET A 1 4.90 -2.17 -28.35
CA MET A 1 4.03 -3.29 -27.91
C MET A 1 3.25 -2.92 -26.65
N ILE A 2 3.92 -2.53 -25.55
CA ILE A 2 3.24 -2.07 -24.32
C ILE A 2 2.30 -0.88 -24.55
N ALA A 3 2.76 0.16 -25.23
CA ALA A 3 1.91 1.32 -25.55
C ALA A 3 0.65 0.92 -26.34
N ALA A 4 0.78 0.01 -27.31
CA ALA A 4 -0.36 -0.49 -28.08
C ALA A 4 -1.34 -1.25 -27.18
N PHE A 5 -0.85 -2.13 -26.29
CA PHE A 5 -1.68 -2.81 -25.30
C PHE A 5 -2.46 -1.80 -24.44
N ILE A 6 -1.78 -0.80 -23.87
CA ILE A 6 -2.42 0.23 -23.03
C ILE A 6 -3.49 1.00 -23.82
N THR A 7 -3.20 1.41 -25.06
CA THR A 7 -4.14 2.15 -25.90
C THR A 7 -5.35 1.30 -26.27
N THR A 8 -5.16 0.08 -26.78
CA THR A 8 -6.25 -0.82 -27.15
C THR A 8 -7.14 -1.13 -25.95
N ARG A 9 -6.55 -1.34 -24.77
CA ARG A 9 -7.31 -1.60 -23.55
C ARG A 9 -8.17 -0.40 -23.15
N ARG A 10 -7.62 0.81 -23.17
CA ARG A 10 -8.37 2.03 -22.87
C ARG A 10 -9.52 2.25 -23.84
N ASP A 11 -9.28 2.01 -25.13
CA ASP A 11 -10.22 2.40 -26.18
C ASP A 11 -11.25 1.29 -26.50
N SER A 12 -10.92 0.02 -26.26
CA SER A 12 -11.75 -1.15 -26.66
C SER A 12 -12.01 -2.15 -25.51
N GLY A 13 -11.44 -1.93 -24.34
CA GLY A 13 -11.61 -2.78 -23.15
C GLY A 13 -10.68 -3.99 -23.09
N ASP A 14 -10.65 -4.65 -21.92
CA ASP A 14 -9.68 -5.70 -21.59
C ASP A 14 -9.74 -6.91 -22.52
N ARG A 15 -10.94 -7.28 -22.98
CA ARG A 15 -11.16 -8.45 -23.85
C ARG A 15 -10.51 -8.29 -25.22
N GLU A 16 -10.46 -7.06 -25.73
CA GLU A 16 -9.94 -6.73 -27.05
C GLU A 16 -8.45 -6.37 -27.02
N ALA A 17 -7.85 -6.26 -25.82
CA ALA A 17 -6.44 -5.96 -25.64
C ALA A 17 -5.62 -7.25 -25.42
N PRO A 18 -4.92 -7.76 -26.45
CA PRO A 18 -4.05 -8.93 -26.29
C PRO A 18 -2.88 -8.58 -25.37
N LEU A 19 -2.52 -9.52 -24.48
CA LEU A 19 -1.38 -9.33 -23.59
C LEU A 19 -0.09 -9.12 -24.40
N PRO A 20 0.75 -8.16 -24.01
CA PRO A 20 2.06 -8.02 -24.62
C PRO A 20 2.98 -9.17 -24.20
N ALA A 21 4.18 -9.26 -24.77
CA ALA A 21 5.20 -10.19 -24.30
C ALA A 21 5.68 -9.79 -22.89
N LEU A 22 4.98 -10.28 -21.86
CA LEU A 22 5.25 -9.94 -20.45
C LEU A 22 6.66 -10.34 -19.99
N PRO A 23 7.23 -11.50 -20.38
CA PRO A 23 8.62 -11.82 -20.07
C PRO A 23 9.63 -10.81 -20.62
N ASP A 24 9.43 -10.35 -21.86
CA ASP A 24 10.29 -9.34 -22.48
C ASP A 24 10.16 -7.99 -21.75
N PHE A 25 8.95 -7.65 -21.32
CA PHE A 25 8.70 -6.43 -20.56
C PHE A 25 9.33 -6.48 -19.16
N ALA A 26 9.23 -7.62 -18.48
CA ALA A 26 9.90 -7.88 -17.20
C ALA A 26 11.42 -7.71 -17.32
N SER A 27 12.02 -8.30 -18.36
CA SER A 27 13.46 -8.15 -18.65
C SER A 27 13.83 -6.69 -18.93
N PHE A 28 12.98 -5.95 -19.68
CA PHE A 28 13.19 -4.53 -19.91
C PHE A 28 13.17 -3.72 -18.61
N LEU A 29 12.18 -3.95 -17.74
CA LEU A 29 12.03 -3.21 -16.48
C LEU A 29 13.24 -3.41 -15.55
N ARG A 30 13.70 -4.66 -15.38
CA ARG A 30 14.90 -4.97 -14.60
C ARG A 30 16.16 -4.33 -15.21
N SER A 31 16.30 -4.36 -16.53
CA SER A 31 17.40 -3.67 -17.22
C SER A 31 17.34 -2.15 -17.04
N ALA A 32 16.14 -1.57 -17.11
CA ALA A 32 15.91 -0.13 -16.97
C ALA A 32 16.33 0.37 -15.58
N ALA A 33 15.99 -0.35 -14.51
CA ALA A 33 16.38 0.00 -13.15
C ALA A 33 17.90 0.07 -12.93
N LYS A 34 18.68 -0.63 -13.77
CA LYS A 34 20.15 -0.66 -13.71
C LYS A 34 20.83 0.33 -14.65
N SER A 35 20.15 0.78 -15.70
CA SER A 35 20.77 1.49 -16.83
C SER A 35 20.23 2.90 -17.07
N ILE A 36 19.02 3.21 -16.60
CA ILE A 36 18.41 4.53 -16.74
C ILE A 36 18.67 5.33 -15.46
N PRO A 37 19.13 6.60 -15.56
CA PRO A 37 19.27 7.47 -14.41
C PRO A 37 17.95 7.63 -13.61
N PRO A 38 17.97 7.65 -12.26
CA PRO A 38 16.76 7.68 -11.44
C PRO A 38 15.77 8.79 -11.81
N GLU A 39 16.26 9.97 -12.21
CA GLU A 39 15.44 11.12 -12.61
C GLU A 39 14.56 10.85 -13.85
N ASN A 40 14.94 9.88 -14.68
CA ASN A 40 14.21 9.49 -15.90
C ASN A 40 13.53 8.12 -15.77
N LEU A 41 13.86 7.35 -14.73
CA LEU A 41 13.38 5.98 -14.56
C LEU A 41 11.87 5.92 -14.29
N PHE A 42 11.29 6.99 -13.75
CA PHE A 42 9.85 7.04 -13.45
C PHE A 42 8.98 6.71 -14.66
N ALA A 43 9.39 7.05 -15.89
CA ALA A 43 8.61 6.77 -17.09
C ALA A 43 8.46 5.27 -17.37
N ALA A 44 9.49 4.47 -17.07
CA ALA A 44 9.41 3.01 -17.20
C ALA A 44 8.44 2.41 -16.16
N TYR A 45 8.49 2.92 -14.92
CA TYR A 45 7.59 2.53 -13.85
C TYR A 45 6.14 2.98 -14.14
N ASP A 46 5.95 4.13 -14.78
CA ASP A 46 4.64 4.66 -15.16
C ASP A 46 3.96 3.78 -16.20
N LEU A 47 4.71 3.32 -17.20
CA LEU A 47 4.23 2.32 -18.15
C LEU A 47 3.82 1.03 -17.42
N PHE A 48 4.63 0.56 -16.49
CA PHE A 48 4.32 -0.66 -15.74
C PHE A 48 3.07 -0.48 -14.86
N ARG A 49 2.99 0.61 -14.10
CA ARG A 49 1.80 1.01 -13.31
C ARG A 49 0.53 0.95 -14.14
N LEU A 50 0.56 1.51 -15.36
CA LEU A 50 -0.60 1.51 -16.25
C LEU A 50 -1.00 0.09 -16.66
N THR A 51 -0.03 -0.78 -16.97
CA THR A 51 -0.34 -2.17 -17.33
C THR A 51 -0.91 -2.99 -16.16
N LEU A 52 -0.49 -2.72 -14.92
CA LEU A 52 -0.96 -3.42 -13.72
C LEU A 52 -2.43 -3.17 -13.37
N THR A 53 -3.08 -2.19 -14.00
CA THR A 53 -4.52 -2.03 -13.84
C THR A 53 -5.32 -3.16 -14.52
N ASP A 54 -4.67 -4.02 -15.32
CA ASP A 54 -5.23 -5.26 -15.85
C ASP A 54 -4.87 -6.44 -14.92
N PRO A 55 -5.87 -7.14 -14.33
CA PRO A 55 -5.62 -8.25 -13.41
C PRO A 55 -4.77 -9.38 -14.00
N ARG A 56 -4.77 -9.58 -15.32
CA ARG A 56 -3.96 -10.60 -15.99
C ARG A 56 -2.48 -10.26 -15.96
N VAL A 57 -2.15 -8.97 -16.11
CA VAL A 57 -0.78 -8.47 -16.01
C VAL A 57 -0.32 -8.52 -14.56
N SER A 58 -1.15 -8.01 -13.63
CA SER A 58 -0.86 -8.07 -12.20
C SER A 58 -0.65 -9.52 -11.72
N GLY A 59 -1.50 -10.45 -12.15
CA GLY A 59 -1.34 -11.87 -11.86
C GLY A 59 -0.03 -12.46 -12.37
N PHE A 60 0.35 -12.20 -13.62
CA PHE A 60 1.62 -12.67 -14.18
C PHE A 60 2.83 -12.24 -13.33
N PHE A 61 2.91 -10.95 -12.96
CA PHE A 61 4.02 -10.44 -12.17
C PHE A 61 3.99 -10.90 -10.71
N ALA A 62 2.80 -11.22 -10.18
CA ALA A 62 2.65 -11.83 -8.86
C ALA A 62 3.13 -13.29 -8.81
N GLU A 63 3.13 -14.01 -9.95
CA GLU A 63 3.56 -15.41 -10.07
C GLU A 63 5.02 -15.57 -10.53
N GLU A 64 5.74 -14.49 -10.83
CA GLU A 64 7.18 -14.59 -11.08
C GLU A 64 7.88 -15.25 -9.87
N GLU A 65 8.91 -16.05 -10.13
CA GLU A 65 9.75 -16.61 -9.08
C GLU A 65 10.30 -15.47 -8.21
N ASP A 66 10.06 -15.55 -6.89
CA ASP A 66 10.35 -14.52 -5.90
C ASP A 66 9.83 -13.10 -6.25
N ALA A 67 8.76 -13.03 -7.06
CA ALA A 67 8.24 -11.80 -7.62
C ALA A 67 9.34 -10.91 -8.23
N ALA A 68 10.33 -11.54 -8.90
CA ALA A 68 11.63 -10.94 -9.19
C ALA A 68 11.60 -9.52 -9.75
N THR A 69 10.68 -9.19 -10.67
CA THR A 69 10.57 -7.82 -11.18
C THR A 69 10.05 -6.86 -10.11
N LEU A 70 8.97 -7.21 -9.41
CA LEU A 70 8.41 -6.34 -8.37
C LEU A 70 9.42 -6.10 -7.25
N THR A 71 10.07 -7.17 -6.80
CA THR A 71 11.14 -7.15 -5.80
C THR A 71 12.29 -6.23 -6.24
N GLU A 72 12.79 -6.36 -7.47
CA GLU A 72 13.89 -5.52 -7.97
C GLU A 72 13.50 -4.04 -8.03
N LEU A 73 12.30 -3.73 -8.54
CA LEU A 73 11.87 -2.35 -8.72
C LEU A 73 11.55 -1.64 -7.40
N ILE A 74 10.85 -2.30 -6.48
CA ILE A 74 10.51 -1.69 -5.18
C ILE A 74 11.76 -1.56 -4.31
N SER A 75 12.64 -2.59 -4.29
CA SER A 75 13.92 -2.50 -3.55
C SER A 75 14.78 -1.36 -4.07
N HIS A 76 14.87 -1.19 -5.40
CA HIS A 76 15.61 -0.08 -5.99
C HIS A 76 15.16 1.27 -5.45
N VAL A 77 13.84 1.49 -5.34
CA VAL A 77 13.28 2.76 -4.83
C VAL A 77 13.56 2.94 -3.34
N ASN A 78 13.47 1.87 -2.54
CA ASN A 78 13.79 1.89 -1.12
C ASN A 78 15.29 2.17 -0.86
N ASP A 79 16.18 1.64 -1.69
CA ASP A 79 17.63 1.77 -1.53
C ASP A 79 18.17 3.16 -1.97
N LEU A 80 17.37 3.96 -2.67
CA LEU A 80 17.76 5.30 -3.09
C LEU A 80 17.76 6.27 -1.91
N LYS A 81 18.95 6.71 -1.49
CA LYS A 81 19.13 7.76 -0.46
C LYS A 81 18.35 9.04 -0.75
N GLN A 82 18.24 9.41 -2.02
CA GLN A 82 17.46 10.55 -2.50
C GLN A 82 16.63 10.08 -3.70
N CYS A 83 15.54 9.37 -3.42
CA CYS A 83 14.63 8.95 -4.47
C CYS A 83 13.95 10.17 -5.11
N PRO A 84 13.98 10.33 -6.44
CA PRO A 84 13.20 11.37 -7.11
C PRO A 84 11.70 11.24 -6.78
N TYR A 85 11.05 12.37 -6.50
CA TYR A 85 9.63 12.43 -6.16
C TYR A 85 8.73 11.64 -7.14
N ASN A 86 8.90 11.86 -8.44
CA ASN A 86 8.09 11.17 -9.47
C ASN A 86 8.28 9.66 -9.44
N LEU A 87 9.50 9.18 -9.15
CA LEU A 87 9.81 7.76 -9.07
C LEU A 87 9.17 7.11 -7.83
N ARG A 88 9.23 7.78 -6.67
CA ARG A 88 8.54 7.31 -5.46
C ARG A 88 7.03 7.26 -5.67
N LEU A 89 6.45 8.35 -6.17
CA LEU A 89 5.01 8.46 -6.39
C LEU A 89 4.49 7.37 -7.34
N VAL A 90 5.14 7.17 -8.48
CA VAL A 90 4.68 6.17 -9.45
C VAL A 90 4.84 4.75 -8.92
N THR A 91 5.83 4.50 -8.05
CA THR A 91 6.05 3.19 -7.41
C THR A 91 4.96 2.87 -6.39
N LEU A 92 4.52 3.85 -5.60
CA LEU A 92 3.35 3.69 -4.72
C LEU A 92 2.09 3.38 -5.51
N GLN A 93 1.84 4.10 -6.61
CA GLN A 93 0.66 3.87 -7.43
C GLN A 93 0.73 2.51 -8.16
N LEU A 94 1.92 2.09 -8.57
CA LEU A 94 2.19 0.75 -9.10
C LEU A 94 1.82 -0.31 -8.06
N ALA A 95 2.30 -0.15 -6.82
CA ALA A 95 1.98 -1.03 -5.71
C ALA A 95 0.48 -1.08 -5.40
N CYS A 96 -0.23 0.05 -5.46
CA CYS A 96 -1.70 0.06 -5.35
C CYS A 96 -2.35 -0.81 -6.44
N ASN A 97 -1.87 -0.72 -7.69
CA ASN A 97 -2.46 -1.46 -8.80
C ASN A 97 -2.20 -2.98 -8.75
N LEU A 98 -1.26 -3.45 -7.91
CA LEU A 98 -1.10 -4.89 -7.67
C LEU A 98 -2.37 -5.52 -7.09
N PHE A 99 -3.14 -4.77 -6.31
CA PHE A 99 -4.38 -5.27 -5.68
C PHE A 99 -5.55 -5.49 -6.65
N THR A 100 -5.36 -5.24 -7.96
CA THR A 100 -6.30 -5.68 -8.99
C THR A 100 -6.35 -7.20 -9.18
N SER A 101 -5.30 -7.91 -8.75
CA SER A 101 -5.25 -9.38 -8.72
C SER A 101 -5.44 -9.89 -7.29
N SER A 102 -6.20 -10.97 -7.13
CA SER A 102 -6.32 -11.64 -5.83
C SER A 102 -4.99 -12.25 -5.36
N LEU A 103 -4.07 -12.53 -6.29
CA LEU A 103 -2.75 -13.10 -5.99
C LEU A 103 -1.90 -12.19 -5.11
N THR A 104 -2.09 -10.88 -5.16
CA THR A 104 -1.39 -9.97 -4.23
C THR A 104 -1.74 -10.30 -2.78
N ARG A 105 -3.03 -10.51 -2.49
CA ARG A 105 -3.51 -10.90 -1.16
C ARG A 105 -3.20 -12.36 -0.82
N THR A 106 -3.36 -13.28 -1.77
CA THR A 106 -3.28 -14.73 -1.46
C THR A 106 -1.87 -15.31 -1.60
N HIS A 107 -0.95 -14.58 -2.24
CA HIS A 107 0.40 -15.04 -2.54
C HIS A 107 1.45 -14.00 -2.11
N LEU A 108 1.48 -12.80 -2.71
CA LEU A 108 2.58 -11.84 -2.51
C LEU A 108 2.73 -11.37 -1.07
N LEU A 109 1.64 -10.93 -0.43
CA LEU A 109 1.71 -10.44 0.95
C LEU A 109 2.09 -11.52 1.97
N GLY A 110 1.97 -12.80 1.61
CA GLY A 110 2.37 -13.91 2.48
C GLY A 110 3.87 -14.24 2.40
N HIS A 111 4.61 -13.62 1.48
CA HIS A 111 6.06 -13.74 1.38
C HIS A 111 6.72 -12.63 2.21
N GLU A 112 7.39 -13.03 3.29
CA GLU A 112 7.97 -12.13 4.30
C GLU A 112 8.87 -11.03 3.69
N SER A 113 9.76 -11.40 2.76
CA SER A 113 10.66 -10.45 2.10
C SER A 113 9.92 -9.41 1.28
N PHE A 114 8.83 -9.80 0.62
CA PHE A 114 8.01 -8.90 -0.19
C PHE A 114 7.17 -7.98 0.70
N SER A 115 6.51 -8.53 1.74
CA SER A 115 5.71 -7.74 2.67
C SER A 115 6.56 -6.73 3.43
N ALA A 116 7.75 -7.10 3.89
CA ALA A 116 8.67 -6.19 4.58
C ALA A 116 9.09 -5.03 3.68
N MET A 117 9.46 -5.33 2.43
CA MET A 117 9.85 -4.31 1.45
C MET A 117 8.72 -3.34 1.10
N LEU A 118 7.51 -3.88 0.91
CA LEU A 118 6.32 -3.08 0.62
C LEU A 118 5.93 -2.21 1.81
N THR A 119 6.05 -2.75 3.01
CA THR A 119 5.83 -2.04 4.27
C THR A 119 6.81 -0.88 4.42
N HIS A 120 8.10 -1.11 4.16
CA HIS A 120 9.09 -0.03 4.21
C HIS A 120 8.79 1.11 3.23
N LEU A 121 8.42 0.78 1.98
CA LEU A 121 8.01 1.78 0.98
C LEU A 121 6.80 2.59 1.49
N LEU A 122 5.81 1.90 2.06
CA LEU A 122 4.59 2.50 2.59
C LEU A 122 4.90 3.45 3.76
N SER A 123 5.58 2.95 4.80
CA SER A 123 5.87 3.70 6.03
C SER A 123 6.68 4.95 5.74
N ALA A 124 7.76 4.82 4.95
CA ALA A 124 8.58 5.96 4.57
C ALA A 124 7.79 7.02 3.75
N SER A 125 6.80 6.59 2.98
CA SER A 125 5.99 7.47 2.14
C SER A 125 4.81 8.11 2.88
N LEU A 126 4.25 7.46 3.91
CA LEU A 126 3.26 8.07 4.80
C LEU A 126 3.86 9.24 5.58
N LEU A 127 5.13 9.13 5.94
CA LEU A 127 5.87 10.13 6.72
C LEU A 127 6.66 11.13 5.85
N ASP A 128 6.38 11.18 4.54
CA ASP A 128 6.98 12.17 3.63
C ASP A 128 6.44 13.57 3.96
N ASP A 129 7.30 14.43 4.48
CA ASP A 129 6.96 15.78 4.95
C ASP A 129 6.90 16.81 3.81
N GLU A 130 7.55 16.53 2.69
CA GLU A 130 7.65 17.43 1.54
C GLU A 130 6.48 17.29 0.56
N HIS A 131 5.98 16.07 0.32
CA HIS A 131 5.14 15.76 -0.84
C HIS A 131 3.76 15.19 -0.51
N ASN A 132 2.74 16.03 -0.53
CA ASN A 132 1.36 15.62 -0.26
C ASN A 132 0.85 14.46 -1.15
N ASN A 133 1.20 14.46 -2.44
CA ASN A 133 0.76 13.39 -3.35
C ASN A 133 1.40 12.02 -3.03
N VAL A 134 2.61 12.01 -2.46
CA VAL A 134 3.25 10.78 -1.98
C VAL A 134 2.45 10.24 -0.80
N ARG A 135 2.11 11.08 0.17
CA ARG A 135 1.27 10.69 1.32
C ARG A 135 -0.11 10.17 0.90
N ILE A 136 -0.77 10.80 -0.08
CA ILE A 136 -2.07 10.34 -0.60
C ILE A 136 -1.95 8.95 -1.25
N ALA A 137 -0.92 8.75 -2.08
CA ALA A 137 -0.68 7.45 -2.71
C ALA A 137 -0.34 6.37 -1.65
N ALA A 138 0.44 6.74 -0.63
CA ALA A 138 0.76 5.87 0.50
C ALA A 138 -0.49 5.51 1.32
N ALA A 139 -1.37 6.46 1.63
CA ALA A 139 -2.64 6.19 2.32
C ALA A 139 -3.53 5.23 1.51
N SER A 140 -3.54 5.35 0.18
CA SER A 140 -4.26 4.42 -0.71
C SER A 140 -3.66 3.01 -0.66
N LEU A 141 -2.33 2.91 -0.61
CA LEU A 141 -1.64 1.63 -0.46
C LEU A 141 -1.88 1.00 0.92
N ALA A 142 -1.84 1.79 1.99
CA ALA A 142 -2.17 1.35 3.34
C ALA A 142 -3.59 0.77 3.40
N PHE A 143 -4.56 1.44 2.78
CA PHE A 143 -5.94 0.94 2.71
C PHE A 143 -6.00 -0.42 2.01
N ASN A 144 -5.34 -0.55 0.85
CA ASN A 144 -5.34 -1.81 0.10
C ASN A 144 -4.70 -2.97 0.89
N ILE A 145 -3.57 -2.72 1.55
CA ILE A 145 -2.90 -3.70 2.42
C ILE A 145 -3.77 -4.07 3.61
N ALA A 146 -4.32 -3.07 4.31
CA ALA A 146 -5.19 -3.26 5.47
C ALA A 146 -6.45 -4.06 5.12
N ALA A 147 -7.11 -3.71 4.01
CA ALA A 147 -8.27 -4.43 3.50
C ALA A 147 -7.93 -5.87 3.11
N ALA A 148 -6.77 -6.10 2.50
CA ALA A 148 -6.32 -7.44 2.15
C ALA A 148 -6.04 -8.29 3.39
N ASN A 149 -5.37 -7.74 4.39
CA ASN A 149 -5.08 -8.43 5.65
C ASN A 149 -6.36 -8.72 6.43
N HIS A 150 -7.21 -7.71 6.64
CA HIS A 150 -8.50 -7.85 7.31
C HIS A 150 -9.38 -8.91 6.64
N ARG A 151 -9.41 -8.93 5.31
CA ARG A 151 -10.18 -9.94 4.56
C ARG A 151 -9.66 -11.35 4.81
N MET A 152 -8.34 -11.55 4.84
CA MET A 152 -7.78 -12.86 5.19
C MET A 152 -8.11 -13.26 6.63
N ARG A 153 -8.06 -12.29 7.55
CA ARG A 153 -8.43 -12.50 8.95
C ARG A 153 -9.86 -12.99 9.10
N VAL A 154 -10.81 -12.33 8.43
CA VAL A 154 -12.24 -12.67 8.51
C VAL A 154 -12.59 -13.94 7.73
N GLU A 155 -12.08 -14.10 6.50
CA GLU A 155 -12.46 -15.22 5.63
C GLU A 155 -11.71 -16.52 5.98
N ALA A 156 -10.45 -16.42 6.42
CA ALA A 156 -9.57 -17.57 6.63
C ALA A 156 -9.09 -17.74 8.09
N GLY A 157 -9.47 -16.84 9.00
CA GLY A 157 -9.08 -16.91 10.41
C GLY A 157 -7.59 -16.70 10.65
N ARG A 158 -6.88 -16.03 9.73
CA ARG A 158 -5.45 -15.75 9.83
C ARG A 158 -5.08 -14.46 9.12
N ASP A 159 -4.04 -13.81 9.62
CA ASP A 159 -3.42 -12.69 8.93
C ASP A 159 -2.54 -13.16 7.76
N VAL A 160 -2.41 -12.29 6.76
CA VAL A 160 -1.46 -12.51 5.67
C VAL A 160 -0.13 -11.81 5.94
N LEU A 161 -0.18 -10.67 6.62
CA LEU A 161 1.01 -9.95 7.05
C LEU A 161 1.57 -10.59 8.31
N ALA A 162 2.90 -10.66 8.40
CA ALA A 162 3.56 -10.89 9.67
C ALA A 162 3.29 -9.73 10.64
N GLU A 163 3.39 -10.05 11.93
CA GLU A 163 2.98 -9.16 13.02
C GLU A 163 3.84 -7.89 13.06
N SER A 164 5.15 -8.02 12.79
CA SER A 164 6.09 -6.90 12.68
C SER A 164 5.67 -5.85 11.65
N GLU A 165 5.22 -6.29 10.47
CA GLU A 165 4.76 -5.41 9.39
C GLU A 165 3.45 -4.71 9.78
N GLN A 166 2.54 -5.43 10.44
CA GLN A 166 1.31 -4.80 10.95
C GLN A 166 1.63 -3.71 11.98
N VAL A 167 2.55 -3.97 12.90
CA VAL A 167 2.99 -3.01 13.92
C VAL A 167 3.61 -1.77 13.26
N GLU A 168 4.51 -1.95 12.28
CA GLU A 168 5.15 -0.85 11.57
C GLU A 168 4.11 0.02 10.84
N ILE A 169 3.16 -0.61 10.12
CA ILE A 169 2.11 0.11 9.40
C ILE A 169 1.20 0.86 10.37
N VAL A 170 0.81 0.24 11.49
CA VAL A 170 -0.03 0.89 12.51
C VAL A 170 0.68 2.10 13.11
N ALA A 171 1.97 1.98 13.44
CA ALA A 171 2.75 3.10 13.95
C ALA A 171 2.83 4.24 12.94
N ALA A 172 3.17 3.94 11.68
CA ALA A 172 3.23 4.95 10.61
C ALA A 172 1.87 5.62 10.35
N LEU A 173 0.77 4.86 10.40
CA LEU A 173 -0.59 5.40 10.29
C LEU A 173 -0.91 6.35 11.44
N LEU A 174 -0.60 5.99 12.68
CA LEU A 174 -0.85 6.82 13.86
C LEU A 174 -0.06 8.13 13.79
N GLU A 175 1.20 8.07 13.40
CA GLU A 175 2.02 9.26 13.17
C GLU A 175 1.46 10.14 12.04
N ALA A 176 1.07 9.55 10.92
CA ALA A 176 0.46 10.28 9.80
C ALA A 176 -0.88 10.92 10.19
N ILE A 177 -1.73 10.22 10.96
CA ILE A 177 -2.98 10.76 11.49
C ILE A 177 -2.68 11.94 12.40
N ALA A 178 -1.72 11.81 13.33
CA ALA A 178 -1.34 12.87 14.24
C ALA A 178 -0.87 14.13 13.50
N ALA A 179 -0.04 13.95 12.46
CA ALA A 179 0.54 15.02 11.67
C ALA A 179 -0.45 15.73 10.73
N GLU A 180 -1.49 15.04 10.23
CA GLU A 180 -2.43 15.63 9.29
C GLU A 180 -3.39 16.63 9.98
N THR A 181 -3.32 17.89 9.60
CA THR A 181 -4.08 19.00 10.21
C THR A 181 -4.85 19.85 9.21
N GLU A 182 -4.84 19.52 7.92
CA GLU A 182 -5.45 20.34 6.88
C GLU A 182 -6.52 19.59 6.08
N ASN A 183 -6.36 18.28 5.88
CA ASN A 183 -7.18 17.50 4.96
C ASN A 183 -8.01 16.43 5.68
N LYS A 184 -9.31 16.72 5.87
CA LYS A 184 -10.30 15.79 6.42
C LYS A 184 -10.30 14.44 5.68
N GLU A 185 -10.37 14.44 4.36
CA GLU A 185 -10.46 13.22 3.56
C GLU A 185 -9.22 12.33 3.73
N ALA A 186 -8.03 12.95 3.85
CA ALA A 186 -6.81 12.22 4.14
C ALA A 186 -6.87 11.53 5.52
N VAL A 187 -7.34 12.23 6.56
CA VAL A 187 -7.54 11.63 7.89
C VAL A 187 -8.52 10.46 7.81
N LEU A 188 -9.66 10.64 7.15
CA LEU A 188 -10.66 9.56 7.03
C LEU A 188 -10.10 8.33 6.29
N ALA A 189 -9.28 8.51 5.26
CA ALA A 189 -8.62 7.40 4.56
C ALA A 189 -7.63 6.66 5.47
N LEU A 190 -6.83 7.38 6.25
CA LEU A 190 -5.89 6.80 7.22
C LEU A 190 -6.63 6.06 8.34
N LEU A 191 -7.72 6.65 8.87
CA LEU A 191 -8.56 6.03 9.91
C LEU A 191 -9.21 4.73 9.44
N ASN A 192 -9.70 4.69 8.19
CA ASN A 192 -10.24 3.45 7.62
C ASN A 192 -9.17 2.36 7.54
N SER A 193 -7.94 2.72 7.15
CA SER A 193 -6.82 1.77 7.09
C SER A 193 -6.44 1.24 8.48
N LEU A 194 -6.34 2.13 9.47
CA LEU A 194 -6.09 1.77 10.87
C LEU A 194 -7.20 0.88 11.42
N GLY A 195 -8.45 1.25 11.17
CA GLY A 195 -9.62 0.49 11.60
C GLY A 195 -9.61 -0.94 11.07
N LEU A 196 -9.29 -1.13 9.79
CA LEU A 196 -9.19 -2.46 9.18
C LEU A 196 -8.06 -3.31 9.78
N LEU A 197 -6.91 -2.71 10.12
CA LEU A 197 -5.81 -3.44 10.76
C LEU A 197 -6.12 -3.87 12.19
N VAL A 198 -6.81 -3.02 12.96
CA VAL A 198 -7.12 -3.29 14.38
C VAL A 198 -8.38 -4.14 14.53
N TYR A 199 -9.38 -3.98 13.66
CA TYR A 199 -10.64 -4.69 13.78
C TYR A 199 -10.46 -6.21 13.61
N CYS A 200 -10.96 -6.95 14.60
CA CYS A 200 -10.78 -8.39 14.76
C CYS A 200 -9.33 -8.87 14.98
N ALA A 201 -8.36 -7.99 15.22
CA ALA A 201 -7.02 -8.40 15.62
C ALA A 201 -7.05 -9.19 16.94
N ASP A 202 -6.06 -10.06 17.15
CA ASP A 202 -5.93 -10.80 18.42
C ASP A 202 -5.66 -9.82 19.57
N MET A 203 -6.31 -10.00 20.71
CA MET A 203 -6.18 -9.13 21.88
C MET A 203 -4.79 -9.20 22.52
N ASP A 204 -4.10 -10.32 22.31
CA ASP A 204 -2.73 -10.55 22.78
C ASP A 204 -1.67 -10.24 21.71
N SER A 205 -2.05 -9.59 20.60
CA SER A 205 -1.12 -9.22 19.51
C SER A 205 -0.32 -7.94 19.79
N GLU A 206 0.86 -7.85 19.17
CA GLU A 206 1.71 -6.65 19.17
C GLU A 206 1.00 -5.45 18.53
N VAL A 207 0.03 -5.69 17.63
CA VAL A 207 -0.83 -4.65 17.04
C VAL A 207 -1.65 -3.92 18.11
N VAL A 208 -2.18 -4.67 19.09
CA VAL A 208 -2.90 -4.10 20.21
C VAL A 208 -1.95 -3.38 21.17
N ASP A 209 -0.77 -3.95 21.41
CA ASP A 209 0.25 -3.34 22.26
C ASP A 209 0.76 -2.01 21.70
N VAL A 210 1.06 -1.92 20.40
CA VAL A 210 1.48 -0.66 19.77
C VAL A 210 0.37 0.39 19.82
N CYS A 211 -0.90 -0.01 19.61
CA CYS A 211 -2.04 0.88 19.72
C CYS A 211 -2.16 1.49 21.13
N LYS A 212 -1.92 0.68 22.18
CA LYS A 212 -1.90 1.14 23.57
C LYS A 212 -0.69 2.03 23.86
N ALA A 213 0.49 1.62 23.40
CA ALA A 213 1.74 2.33 23.64
C ALA A 213 1.77 3.73 23.02
N MET A 214 1.14 3.90 21.85
CA MET A 214 1.12 5.15 21.10
C MET A 214 -0.11 6.04 21.36
N ASP A 215 -0.94 5.72 22.38
CA ASP A 215 -2.22 6.41 22.62
C ASP A 215 -3.06 6.56 21.34
N ALA A 216 -3.29 5.43 20.65
CA ALA A 216 -4.04 5.42 19.40
C ALA A 216 -5.43 6.07 19.56
N LYS A 217 -6.09 5.79 20.69
CA LYS A 217 -7.38 6.39 21.06
C LYS A 217 -7.29 7.91 21.13
N GLY A 218 -6.35 8.46 21.88
CA GLY A 218 -6.16 9.91 21.99
C GLY A 218 -5.85 10.54 20.64
N THR A 219 -4.96 9.91 19.87
CA THR A 219 -4.58 10.34 18.51
C THR A 219 -5.80 10.45 17.60
N VAL A 220 -6.60 9.39 17.48
CA VAL A 220 -7.82 9.40 16.64
C VAL A 220 -8.84 10.42 17.15
N MET A 221 -9.09 10.45 18.46
CA MET A 221 -10.09 11.35 19.05
C MET A 221 -9.73 12.83 18.92
N SER A 222 -8.44 13.17 18.80
CA SER A 222 -7.99 14.54 18.55
C SER A 222 -8.48 15.10 17.20
N LYS A 223 -8.85 14.22 16.25
CA LYS A 223 -9.29 14.60 14.91
C LYS A 223 -10.79 14.81 14.78
N LEU A 224 -11.55 14.62 15.87
CA LEU A 224 -13.01 14.64 15.87
C LEU A 224 -13.59 15.95 15.30
N ASP A 225 -13.11 17.10 15.76
CA ASP A 225 -13.64 18.40 15.30
C ASP A 225 -13.18 18.74 13.89
N MET A 226 -11.94 18.40 13.53
CA MET A 226 -11.41 18.58 12.17
C MET A 226 -12.21 17.74 11.14
N CYS A 227 -12.69 16.57 11.57
CA CYS A 227 -13.47 15.68 10.74
C CYS A 227 -14.97 15.92 10.93
N ASP A 228 -15.44 17.10 11.31
CA ASP A 228 -16.88 17.43 11.46
C ASP A 228 -17.68 16.42 12.30
N LYS A 229 -17.04 15.72 13.23
CA LYS A 229 -17.64 14.65 14.04
C LYS A 229 -18.17 13.46 13.23
N GLU A 230 -17.51 13.16 12.11
CA GLU A 230 -17.78 11.97 11.30
C GLU A 230 -17.82 10.70 12.15
N GLU A 231 -18.77 9.82 11.82
CA GLU A 231 -19.05 8.60 12.59
C GLU A 231 -17.83 7.68 12.69
N VAL A 232 -17.06 7.55 11.62
CA VAL A 232 -15.85 6.71 11.58
C VAL A 232 -14.81 7.13 12.64
N VAL A 233 -14.67 8.42 12.94
CA VAL A 233 -13.73 8.87 13.99
C VAL A 233 -14.22 8.42 15.36
N VAL A 234 -15.53 8.47 15.58
CA VAL A 234 -16.16 8.01 16.82
C VAL A 234 -16.08 6.49 16.96
N GLU A 235 -16.35 5.75 15.89
CA GLU A 235 -16.28 4.29 15.86
C GLU A 235 -14.85 3.80 16.10
N VAL A 236 -13.88 4.28 15.32
CA VAL A 236 -12.48 3.87 15.47
C VAL A 236 -11.94 4.32 16.83
N GLY A 237 -12.16 5.58 17.24
CA GLY A 237 -11.59 6.12 18.47
C GLY A 237 -12.27 5.61 19.75
N LYS A 238 -13.60 5.76 19.87
CA LYS A 238 -14.31 5.43 21.12
C LYS A 238 -14.69 3.95 21.22
N VAL A 239 -15.08 3.33 20.12
CA VAL A 239 -15.60 1.97 20.14
C VAL A 239 -14.46 0.97 19.98
N LEU A 240 -13.74 1.02 18.86
CA LEU A 240 -12.68 0.06 18.55
C LEU A 240 -11.47 0.23 19.49
N LEU A 241 -10.84 1.40 19.49
CA LEU A 241 -9.62 1.65 20.26
C LEU A 241 -9.88 1.90 21.76
N GLY A 242 -11.07 2.42 22.10
CA GLY A 242 -11.48 2.64 23.49
C GLY A 242 -12.02 1.37 24.11
N LYS A 243 -13.32 1.11 23.89
CA LYS A 243 -13.99 -0.04 24.52
C LYS A 243 -13.38 -1.37 24.09
N GLY A 244 -12.99 -1.52 22.82
CA GLY A 244 -12.47 -2.77 22.25
C GLY A 244 -11.15 -3.22 22.85
N LEU A 245 -10.20 -2.30 23.07
CA LEU A 245 -8.85 -2.63 23.55
C LEU A 245 -8.68 -2.56 25.07
N GLU A 246 -9.64 -1.98 25.80
CA GLU A 246 -9.66 -1.89 27.27
C GLU A 246 -10.34 -3.11 27.94
N MET A 247 -10.90 -4.03 27.16
CA MET A 247 -11.56 -5.26 27.64
C MET A 247 -10.58 -6.38 28.01
#